data_AF-A0A830GWR9-F1
#
_entry.id   AF-A0A830GWR9-F1
#
_cell.length_a   1.000
_cell.length_b   1.000
_cell.length_c   1.000
_cell.angle_alpha   90.00
_cell.angle_beta   90.00
_cell.angle_gamma   90.00
#
_symmetry.space_group_name_H-M   'P 1'
#
loop_
_entity.id
_entity.type
_entity.pdbx_description
1 polymer ?
#
loop_
_entity_poly.entity_id
_entity_poly.type
_entity_poly.pdbx_seq_one_letter_code
_entity_poly.pdbx_strand_id
1 'polypeptide(L)'
;MQIMLTVTDIKHYAYCPVIIYINRFLGINEEETEYMKLGQEVEMESMLAPAIRMVRAVKLMRSVSVKSRAGFNGIVDFVLITKHGEYVPLDVKWSNVAGRARPDHVLQLAAYALAIEESFDTVVKLGLLYYITGSEGKFIKIYITSSLKAQVVNALNRIKKIASGELGEVRINKRKCNGCNYRQHCPVNPW
;
A
#
# COMPACT_ATOMS: atom_id res chain seq x y z
N MET A 1 5.23 20.92 14.14
CA MET A 1 6.09 19.77 13.77
C MET A 1 5.44 19.08 12.57
N GLN A 2 6.13 18.95 11.44
CA GLN A 2 5.55 18.30 10.26
C GLN A 2 5.56 16.78 10.47
N ILE A 3 4.39 16.18 10.70
CA ILE A 3 4.26 14.72 10.86
C ILE A 3 4.62 14.06 9.52
N MET A 4 5.65 13.23 9.53
CA MET A 4 6.01 12.42 8.36
C MET A 4 5.11 11.19 8.32
N LEU A 5 4.28 11.10 7.28
CA LEU A 5 3.37 9.98 7.07
C LEU A 5 4.07 8.85 6.30
N THR A 6 3.44 7.68 6.27
CA THR A 6 3.93 6.51 5.52
C THR A 6 2.91 6.06 4.49
N VAL A 7 3.36 5.30 3.49
CA VAL A 7 2.48 4.62 2.55
C VAL A 7 1.51 3.66 3.28
N THR A 8 1.93 3.08 4.41
CA THR A 8 1.05 2.28 5.27
C THR A 8 -0.10 3.09 5.86
N ASP A 9 0.10 4.35 6.23
CA ASP A 9 -1.01 5.22 6.65
C ASP A 9 -2.02 5.41 5.52
N ILE A 10 -1.56 5.60 4.28
CA ILE A 10 -2.46 5.77 3.13
C ILE A 10 -3.28 4.49 2.89
N LYS A 11 -2.65 3.31 3.00
CA LYS A 11 -3.31 2.00 2.96
C LYS A 11 -4.36 1.88 4.08
N HIS A 12 -3.99 2.17 5.32
CA HIS A 12 -4.87 2.07 6.48
C HIS A 12 -6.06 3.03 6.36
N TYR A 13 -5.85 4.26 5.91
CA TYR A 13 -6.91 5.23 5.67
C TYR A 13 -7.92 4.72 4.63
N ALA A 14 -7.43 4.19 3.51
CA ALA A 14 -8.28 3.61 2.47
C ALA A 14 -9.04 2.37 2.95
N TYR A 15 -8.48 1.63 3.92
CA TYR A 15 -9.18 0.52 4.55
C TYR A 15 -10.27 1.03 5.50
N CYS A 16 -9.89 1.85 6.48
CA CYS A 16 -10.76 2.50 7.46
C CYS A 16 -10.04 3.71 8.12
N PRO A 17 -10.61 4.94 8.05
CA PRO A 17 -10.03 6.12 8.69
C PRO A 17 -9.80 5.99 10.20
N VAL A 18 -10.60 5.17 10.89
CA VAL A 18 -10.47 4.92 12.33
C VAL A 18 -9.12 4.29 12.67
N ILE A 19 -8.53 3.50 11.77
CA ILE A 19 -7.19 2.93 12.00
C ILE A 19 -6.13 4.03 12.10
N ILE A 20 -6.27 5.11 11.34
CA ILE A 20 -5.35 6.25 11.45
C ILE A 20 -5.45 6.91 12.82
N TYR A 21 -6.67 7.05 13.34
CA TYR A 21 -6.87 7.59 14.69
C TYR A 21 -6.23 6.70 15.74
N ILE A 22 -6.43 5.38 15.65
CA ILE A 22 -5.85 4.41 16.58
C ILE A 22 -4.30 4.47 16.53
N ASN A 23 -3.72 4.42 15.34
CA ASN A 23 -2.25 4.34 15.19
C ASN A 23 -1.55 5.66 15.47
N ARG A 24 -2.09 6.78 14.95
CA ARG A 24 -1.40 8.08 14.94
C ARG A 24 -1.80 8.98 16.11
N PHE A 25 -3.04 8.89 16.59
CA PHE A 25 -3.51 9.72 17.71
C PHE A 25 -3.46 8.96 19.04
N LEU A 26 -3.97 7.72 19.10
CA LEU A 26 -3.92 6.90 20.32
C LEU A 26 -2.56 6.19 20.51
N GLY A 27 -1.73 6.13 19.46
CA GLY A 27 -0.40 5.49 19.52
C GLY A 27 -0.42 3.97 19.54
N ILE A 28 -1.54 3.33 19.24
CA ILE A 28 -1.70 1.88 19.29
C ILE A 28 -1.41 1.32 17.90
N ASN A 29 -0.32 0.56 17.77
CA ASN A 29 0.05 -0.08 16.50
C ASN A 29 -0.12 -1.59 16.60
N GLU A 30 -0.43 -2.21 15.48
CA GLU A 30 -0.47 -3.67 15.37
C GLU A 30 0.95 -4.25 15.48
N GLU A 31 1.06 -5.41 16.11
CA GLU A 31 2.28 -6.20 16.12
C GLU A 31 2.55 -6.80 14.73
N GLU A 32 3.81 -6.94 14.34
CA GLU A 32 4.15 -7.59 13.07
C GLU A 32 3.65 -9.04 13.05
N THR A 33 2.73 -9.33 12.14
CA THR A 33 2.20 -10.69 11.97
C THR A 33 3.24 -11.63 11.36
N GLU A 34 3.11 -12.94 11.56
CA GLU A 34 3.94 -13.95 10.88
C GLU A 34 3.90 -13.80 9.36
N TYR A 35 2.77 -13.39 8.77
CA TYR A 35 2.67 -13.11 7.33
C TYR A 35 3.52 -11.91 6.89
N MET A 36 3.74 -10.93 7.76
CA MET A 36 4.65 -9.81 7.51
C MET A 36 6.12 -10.26 7.58
N LYS A 37 6.44 -11.25 8.42
CA LYS A 37 7.78 -11.88 8.51
C LYS A 37 8.05 -12.86 7.36
N LEU A 38 7.08 -13.73 7.04
CA LEU A 38 7.11 -14.67 5.92
C LEU A 38 7.25 -13.95 4.57
N GLY A 39 6.68 -12.74 4.44
CA GLY A 39 6.94 -11.89 3.28
C GLY A 39 8.41 -11.52 3.06
N GLN A 40 9.29 -11.74 4.04
CA GLN A 40 10.72 -11.46 3.96
C GLN A 40 11.57 -12.73 3.72
N GLU A 41 11.06 -13.92 4.04
CA GLU A 41 11.85 -15.17 4.10
C GLU A 41 11.64 -16.12 2.92
N VAL A 42 10.55 -15.98 2.14
CA VAL A 42 10.34 -16.86 0.98
C VAL A 42 11.25 -16.43 -0.18
N GLU A 43 11.74 -17.40 -0.94
CA GLU A 43 12.54 -17.22 -2.17
C GLU A 43 11.68 -16.59 -3.29
N MET A 44 11.25 -15.34 -3.07
CA MET A 44 10.25 -14.61 -3.86
C MET A 44 10.67 -14.43 -5.31
N GLU A 45 11.98 -14.39 -5.60
CA GLU A 45 12.50 -14.09 -6.94
C GLU A 45 12.02 -15.09 -8.00
N SER A 46 11.96 -16.38 -7.66
CA SER A 46 11.42 -17.42 -8.54
C SER A 46 9.92 -17.18 -8.85
N MET A 47 9.16 -16.74 -7.85
CA MET A 47 7.74 -16.36 -7.98
C MET A 47 7.53 -15.05 -8.73
N LEU A 48 8.56 -14.21 -8.89
CA LEU A 48 8.49 -12.97 -9.66
C LEU A 48 8.74 -13.17 -11.16
N ALA A 49 9.21 -14.34 -11.60
CA ALA A 49 9.46 -14.63 -13.01
C ALA A 49 8.26 -14.31 -13.94
N PRO A 50 6.99 -14.61 -13.56
CA PRO A 50 5.83 -14.18 -14.35
C PRO A 50 5.70 -12.66 -14.46
N ALA A 51 5.97 -11.90 -13.39
CA ALA A 51 5.94 -10.44 -13.40
C ALA A 51 7.04 -9.85 -14.29
N ILE A 52 8.27 -10.35 -14.18
CA ILE A 52 9.41 -9.95 -15.00
C ILE A 52 9.08 -10.12 -16.49
N ARG A 53 8.52 -11.29 -16.87
CA ARG A 53 8.05 -11.55 -18.24
C ARG A 53 6.91 -10.64 -18.66
N MET A 54 5.94 -10.40 -17.77
CA MET A 54 4.73 -9.63 -18.05
C MET A 54 5.01 -8.18 -18.45
N VAL A 55 6.05 -7.57 -17.89
CA VAL A 55 6.46 -6.19 -18.20
C VAL A 55 7.79 -6.10 -18.95
N ARG A 56 8.38 -7.25 -19.32
CA ARG A 56 9.70 -7.34 -19.98
C ARG A 56 10.76 -6.56 -19.19
N ALA A 57 10.80 -6.78 -17.88
CA ALA A 57 11.77 -6.16 -17.00
C ALA A 57 13.18 -6.70 -17.30
N VAL A 58 14.15 -5.81 -17.29
CA VAL A 58 15.59 -6.13 -17.43
C VAL A 58 16.34 -5.94 -16.12
N LYS A 59 15.74 -5.26 -15.15
CA LYS A 59 16.29 -5.04 -13.81
C LYS A 59 15.19 -5.15 -12.75
N LEU A 60 15.53 -5.78 -11.63
CA LEU A 60 14.72 -5.88 -10.42
C LEU A 60 15.45 -5.14 -9.29
N MET A 61 14.74 -4.28 -8.58
CA MET A 61 15.20 -3.68 -7.33
C MET A 61 14.31 -4.16 -6.18
N ARG A 62 14.91 -4.41 -5.03
CA ARG A 62 14.23 -4.90 -3.81
C ARG A 62 14.23 -3.83 -2.74
N SER A 63 13.20 -3.82 -1.90
CA SER A 63 13.10 -2.98 -0.69
C SER A 63 13.49 -1.53 -0.96
N VAL A 64 12.92 -0.94 -2.00
CA VAL A 64 13.29 0.38 -2.49
C VAL A 64 12.68 1.44 -1.57
N SER A 65 13.52 2.14 -0.82
CA SER A 65 13.10 3.29 -0.02
C SER A 65 12.76 4.47 -0.94
N VAL A 66 11.56 5.01 -0.79
CA VAL A 66 11.05 6.14 -1.59
C VAL A 66 10.46 7.21 -0.69
N LYS A 67 10.58 8.46 -1.13
CA LYS A 67 10.05 9.62 -0.42
C LYS A 67 9.29 10.51 -1.39
N SER A 68 8.18 11.05 -0.91
CA SER A 68 7.41 12.06 -1.65
C SER A 68 7.48 13.42 -0.97
N ARG A 69 7.55 14.47 -1.80
CA ARG A 69 7.43 15.88 -1.39
C ARG A 69 6.06 16.21 -0.78
N ALA A 70 5.05 15.37 -1.00
CA ALA A 70 3.74 15.48 -0.34
C ALA A 70 3.79 15.18 1.18
N GLY A 71 4.95 14.74 1.70
CA GLY A 71 5.20 14.56 3.13
C GLY A 71 5.00 13.12 3.61
N PHE A 72 5.25 12.14 2.76
CA PHE A 72 5.23 10.72 3.13
C PHE A 72 6.43 9.95 2.57
N ASN A 73 6.71 8.79 3.16
CA ASN A 73 7.72 7.85 2.69
C ASN A 73 7.18 6.41 2.67
N GLY A 74 7.96 5.48 2.11
CA GLY A 74 7.66 4.06 2.18
C GLY A 74 8.79 3.21 1.63
N ILE A 75 8.68 1.90 1.85
CA ILE A 75 9.54 0.90 1.25
C ILE A 75 8.66 0.12 0.28
N VAL A 76 9.06 0.12 -1.00
CA VAL A 76 8.41 -0.69 -2.04
C VAL A 76 9.05 -2.06 -2.02
N ASP A 77 8.27 -3.13 -1.97
CA ASP A 77 8.79 -4.51 -1.96
C ASP A 77 9.72 -4.74 -3.16
N PHE A 78 9.22 -4.44 -4.37
CA PHE A 78 10.01 -4.52 -5.59
C PHE A 78 9.70 -3.39 -6.56
N VAL A 79 10.71 -3.02 -7.34
CA VAL A 79 10.56 -2.16 -8.52
C VAL A 79 11.18 -2.87 -9.72
N LEU A 80 10.34 -3.16 -10.71
CA LEU A 80 10.75 -3.72 -11.98
C LEU A 80 11.05 -2.58 -12.95
N ILE A 81 12.20 -2.62 -13.62
CA ILE A 81 12.58 -1.64 -14.64
C ILE A 81 12.56 -2.32 -16.00
N THR A 82 11.74 -1.81 -16.92
CA THR A 82 11.63 -2.33 -18.29
C THR A 82 12.83 -1.94 -19.13
N LYS A 83 13.04 -2.62 -20.26
CA LYS A 83 14.09 -2.24 -21.23
C LYS A 83 13.97 -0.81 -21.76
N HIS A 84 12.80 -0.19 -21.61
CA HIS A 84 12.54 1.20 -22.01
C HIS A 84 12.70 2.19 -20.86
N GLY A 85 13.21 1.75 -19.70
CA GLY A 85 13.43 2.60 -18.53
C GLY A 85 12.16 2.91 -17.72
N GLU A 86 11.07 2.17 -17.94
CA GLU A 86 9.83 2.38 -17.18
C GLU A 86 9.92 1.69 -15.82
N TYR A 87 9.53 2.41 -14.76
CA TYR A 87 9.50 1.91 -13.39
C TYR A 87 8.11 1.34 -13.08
N VAL A 88 8.06 0.08 -12.67
CA VAL A 88 6.83 -0.65 -12.34
C VAL A 88 6.92 -1.13 -10.88
N PRO A 89 6.29 -0.44 -9.91
CA PRO A 89 6.22 -0.94 -8.54
C PRO A 89 5.43 -2.24 -8.48
N LEU A 90 5.89 -3.16 -7.64
CA LEU A 90 5.25 -4.43 -7.35
C LEU A 90 5.16 -4.60 -5.83
N ASP A 91 3.95 -4.87 -5.34
CA ASP A 91 3.63 -5.02 -3.91
C ASP A 91 2.96 -6.39 -3.68
N VAL A 92 3.47 -7.14 -2.70
CA VAL A 92 3.06 -8.54 -2.45
C VAL A 92 2.08 -8.61 -1.29
N LYS A 93 1.04 -9.42 -1.44
CA LYS A 93 -0.09 -9.51 -0.52
C LYS A 93 -0.43 -10.96 -0.22
N TRP A 94 -0.22 -11.37 1.02
CA TRP A 94 -0.68 -12.66 1.55
C TRP A 94 -2.19 -12.63 1.83
N SER A 95 -3.00 -12.64 0.76
CA SER A 95 -4.45 -12.58 0.90
C SER A 95 -5.16 -13.09 -0.36
N ASN A 96 -6.31 -13.72 -0.16
CA ASN A 96 -7.19 -14.15 -1.24
C ASN A 96 -7.93 -12.96 -1.87
N VAL A 97 -8.02 -12.94 -3.21
CA VAL A 97 -8.88 -12.02 -3.96
C VAL A 97 -9.68 -12.72 -5.05
N ALA A 98 -10.98 -12.43 -5.12
CA ALA A 98 -11.89 -12.93 -6.16
C ALA A 98 -11.73 -12.20 -7.51
N GLY A 99 -10.48 -11.93 -7.92
CA GLY A 99 -10.13 -11.37 -9.22
C GLY A 99 -10.12 -9.84 -9.34
N ARG A 100 -10.51 -9.09 -8.30
CA ARG A 100 -10.33 -7.62 -8.24
C ARG A 100 -9.36 -7.24 -7.14
N ALA A 101 -8.50 -6.26 -7.42
CA ALA A 101 -7.63 -5.67 -6.42
C ALA A 101 -8.44 -4.94 -5.35
N ARG A 102 -7.97 -5.03 -4.11
CA ARG A 102 -8.60 -4.33 -2.98
C ARG A 102 -8.31 -2.82 -3.06
N PRO A 103 -9.30 -1.93 -2.83
CA PRO A 103 -9.10 -0.49 -2.97
C PRO A 103 -7.95 0.09 -2.12
N ASP A 104 -7.74 -0.44 -0.92
CA ASP A 104 -6.65 -0.06 -0.03
C ASP A 104 -5.27 -0.43 -0.60
N HIS A 105 -5.15 -1.58 -1.27
CA HIS A 105 -3.91 -1.99 -1.93
C HIS A 105 -3.67 -1.19 -3.21
N VAL A 106 -4.74 -0.83 -3.94
CA VAL A 106 -4.64 0.05 -5.12
C VAL A 106 -4.12 1.44 -4.72
N LEU A 107 -4.66 2.03 -3.65
CA LEU A 107 -4.21 3.34 -3.18
C LEU A 107 -2.78 3.28 -2.61
N GLN A 108 -2.42 2.18 -1.94
CA GLN A 108 -1.05 1.92 -1.50
C GLN A 108 -0.07 1.93 -2.69
N LEU A 109 -0.40 1.19 -3.75
CA LEU A 109 0.43 1.10 -4.95
C LEU A 109 0.53 2.45 -5.69
N ALA A 110 -0.57 3.22 -5.74
CA ALA A 110 -0.57 4.57 -6.29
C ALA A 110 0.32 5.53 -5.49
N ALA A 111 0.39 5.37 -4.16
CA ALA A 111 1.29 6.16 -3.32
C ALA A 111 2.76 5.81 -3.56
N TYR A 112 3.08 4.52 -3.70
CA TYR A 112 4.43 4.11 -4.12
C TYR A 112 4.79 4.68 -5.49
N ALA A 113 3.88 4.60 -6.46
CA ALA A 113 4.10 5.17 -7.79
C ALA A 113 4.43 6.67 -7.70
N LEU A 114 3.64 7.46 -6.97
CA LEU A 114 3.90 8.89 -6.77
C LEU A 114 5.28 9.15 -6.12
N ALA A 115 5.67 8.37 -5.11
CA ALA A 115 6.96 8.53 -4.45
C ALA A 115 8.14 8.10 -5.33
N ILE A 116 7.97 7.06 -6.16
CA ILE A 116 8.97 6.63 -7.16
C ILE A 116 9.20 7.74 -8.19
N GLU A 117 8.14 8.35 -8.71
CA GLU A 117 8.26 9.45 -9.68
C GLU A 117 9.13 10.58 -9.16
N GLU A 118 8.96 10.96 -7.90
CA GLU A 118 9.73 12.03 -7.28
C GLU A 118 11.15 11.60 -6.85
N SER A 119 11.33 10.33 -6.48
CA SER A 119 12.65 9.81 -6.05
C SER A 119 13.59 9.52 -7.22
N PHE A 120 13.04 9.22 -8.40
CA PHE A 120 13.79 8.79 -9.58
C PHE A 120 13.58 9.68 -10.81
N ASP A 121 12.90 10.82 -10.67
CA ASP A 121 12.56 11.75 -11.75
C ASP A 121 11.98 11.04 -12.98
N THR A 122 10.88 10.32 -12.77
CA THR A 122 10.27 9.44 -13.77
C THR A 122 8.74 9.56 -13.80
N VAL A 123 8.10 8.78 -14.67
CA VAL A 123 6.65 8.61 -14.73
C VAL A 123 6.29 7.13 -14.61
N VAL A 124 5.53 6.79 -13.57
CA VAL A 124 5.00 5.47 -13.31
C VAL A 124 3.59 5.37 -13.88
N LYS A 125 3.42 4.54 -14.90
CA LYS A 125 2.13 4.33 -15.60
C LYS A 125 1.43 3.03 -15.21
N LEU A 126 2.19 2.06 -14.71
CA LEU A 126 1.73 0.72 -14.40
C LEU A 126 2.35 0.28 -13.07
N GLY A 127 1.57 -0.37 -12.23
CA GLY A 127 2.06 -1.14 -11.10
C GLY A 127 1.44 -2.54 -11.08
N LEU A 128 2.01 -3.42 -10.27
CA LEU A 128 1.56 -4.81 -10.09
C LEU A 128 1.22 -5.06 -8.62
N LEU A 129 0.10 -5.74 -8.39
CA LEU A 129 -0.19 -6.37 -7.10
C LEU A 129 -0.04 -7.87 -7.27
N TYR A 130 0.72 -8.51 -6.38
CA TYR A 130 0.86 -9.95 -6.35
C TYR A 130 0.15 -10.54 -5.14
N TYR A 131 -0.97 -11.21 -5.36
CA TYR A 131 -1.73 -11.86 -4.30
C TYR A 131 -1.31 -13.31 -4.18
N ILE A 132 -0.76 -13.72 -3.04
CA ILE A 132 -0.30 -15.08 -2.76
C ILE A 132 -1.30 -15.78 -1.83
N THR A 133 -1.66 -17.01 -2.19
CA THR A 133 -2.71 -17.79 -1.53
C THR A 133 -2.29 -19.26 -1.51
N GLY A 134 -1.71 -19.72 -0.40
CA GLY A 134 -1.10 -21.05 -0.35
C GLY A 134 0.08 -21.16 -1.32
N SER A 135 0.06 -22.15 -2.21
CA SER A 135 1.10 -22.40 -3.22
C SER A 135 0.90 -21.67 -4.55
N GLU A 136 -0.21 -20.96 -4.72
CA GLU A 136 -0.54 -20.23 -5.96
C GLU A 136 -0.53 -18.72 -5.74
N GLY A 137 -0.32 -17.97 -6.81
CA GLY A 137 -0.36 -16.52 -6.77
C GLY A 137 -0.91 -15.88 -8.04
N LYS A 138 -1.50 -14.70 -7.87
CA LYS A 138 -2.16 -13.96 -8.95
C LYS A 138 -1.63 -12.53 -9.04
N PHE A 139 -1.12 -12.18 -10.21
CA PHE A 139 -0.75 -10.80 -10.55
C PHE A 139 -1.96 -10.04 -11.06
N ILE A 140 -2.16 -8.82 -10.55
CA ILE A 140 -3.16 -7.87 -11.03
C ILE A 140 -2.43 -6.60 -11.47
N LYS A 141 -2.63 -6.21 -12.74
CA LYS A 141 -2.14 -4.94 -13.30
C LYS A 141 -3.00 -3.78 -12.86
N ILE A 142 -2.37 -2.71 -12.39
CA ILE A 142 -3.02 -1.46 -12.01
C ILE A 142 -2.42 -0.33 -12.85
N TYR A 143 -3.24 0.30 -13.68
CA TYR A 143 -2.84 1.51 -14.40
C TYR A 143 -2.86 2.70 -13.45
N ILE A 144 -1.71 3.36 -13.30
CA ILE A 144 -1.54 4.49 -12.39
C ILE A 144 -1.93 5.77 -13.11
N THR A 145 -3.16 6.21 -12.87
CA THR A 145 -3.71 7.44 -13.46
C THR A 145 -3.44 8.65 -12.57
N SER A 146 -3.49 9.85 -13.16
CA SER A 146 -3.42 11.11 -12.39
C SER A 146 -4.54 11.22 -11.34
N SER A 147 -5.72 10.64 -11.61
CA SER A 147 -6.81 10.58 -10.64
C SER A 147 -6.46 9.74 -9.41
N LEU A 148 -5.80 8.58 -9.58
CA LEU A 148 -5.32 7.78 -8.45
C LEU A 148 -4.28 8.55 -7.62
N LYS A 149 -3.35 9.26 -8.27
CA LYS A 149 -2.37 10.10 -7.56
C LYS A 149 -3.04 11.24 -6.79
N ALA A 150 -4.06 11.89 -7.38
CA ALA A 150 -4.85 12.90 -6.69
C ALA A 150 -5.59 12.33 -5.46
N GLN A 151 -6.09 11.09 -5.54
CA GLN A 151 -6.69 10.41 -4.39
C GLN A 151 -5.68 10.21 -3.25
N VAL A 152 -4.42 9.88 -3.56
CA VAL A 152 -3.35 9.79 -2.54
C VAL A 152 -3.16 11.13 -1.83
N VAL A 153 -3.05 12.22 -2.58
CA VAL A 153 -2.88 13.58 -2.01
C VAL A 153 -4.07 13.97 -1.14
N ASN A 154 -5.30 13.69 -1.59
CA ASN A 154 -6.51 13.94 -0.82
C ASN A 154 -6.57 13.11 0.47
N ALA A 155 -6.16 11.83 0.40
CA ALA A 155 -6.04 10.97 1.57
C ALA A 155 -5.06 11.54 2.60
N LEU A 156 -3.88 11.99 2.18
CA LEU A 156 -2.87 12.60 3.06
C LEU A 156 -3.42 13.81 3.83
N ASN A 157 -4.20 14.67 3.16
CA ASN A 157 -4.82 15.82 3.81
C ASN A 157 -5.83 15.42 4.88
N ARG A 158 -6.56 14.32 4.67
CA ARG A 158 -7.48 13.78 5.68
C ARG A 158 -6.75 13.06 6.81
N ILE A 159 -5.73 12.28 6.49
CA ILE A 159 -4.88 11.59 7.46
C ILE A 159 -4.25 12.58 8.44
N LYS A 160 -3.76 13.73 7.96
CA LYS A 160 -3.18 14.78 8.82
C LYS A 160 -4.17 15.29 9.88
N LYS A 161 -5.44 15.49 9.52
CA LYS A 161 -6.50 15.92 10.45
C LYS A 161 -6.84 14.81 11.46
N ILE A 162 -6.98 13.58 10.99
CA ILE A 162 -7.27 12.45 11.87
C ILE A 162 -6.13 12.20 12.86
N ALA A 163 -4.88 12.34 12.40
CA ALA A 163 -3.69 12.22 13.23
C ALA A 163 -3.59 13.31 14.31
N SER A 164 -4.23 14.47 14.12
CA SER A 164 -4.36 15.51 15.15
C SER A 164 -5.58 15.32 16.07
N GLY A 165 -6.30 14.20 15.94
CA GLY A 165 -7.47 13.85 16.76
C GLY A 165 -8.82 14.18 16.11
N GLU A 166 -8.85 14.83 14.94
CA GLU A 166 -10.07 15.17 14.22
C GLU A 166 -10.57 13.99 13.38
N LEU A 167 -11.08 12.93 14.02
CA LEU A 167 -11.63 11.78 13.31
C LEU A 167 -12.93 12.13 12.53
N GLY A 168 -13.79 12.94 13.15
CA GLY A 168 -15.12 13.26 12.62
C GLY A 168 -16.06 12.05 12.55
N GLU A 169 -17.19 12.20 11.88
CA GLU A 169 -18.11 11.09 11.61
C GLU A 169 -17.54 10.18 10.51
N VAL A 170 -17.38 8.90 10.82
CA VAL A 170 -16.87 7.89 9.88
C VAL A 170 -17.92 6.82 9.63
N ARG A 171 -18.24 6.60 8.35
CA ARG A 171 -19.07 5.47 7.94
C ARG A 171 -18.24 4.20 7.89
N ILE A 172 -18.54 3.24 8.76
CA ILE A 172 -17.82 1.97 8.82
C ILE A 172 -18.53 0.90 7.99
N ASN A 173 -17.79 0.26 7.09
CA ASN A 173 -18.26 -0.94 6.42
C ASN A 173 -18.12 -2.14 7.36
N LYS A 174 -19.22 -2.57 7.98
CA LYS A 174 -19.26 -3.68 8.94
C LYS A 174 -18.62 -4.99 8.43
N ARG A 175 -18.66 -5.24 7.11
CA ARG A 175 -18.05 -6.45 6.51
C ARG A 175 -16.52 -6.48 6.66
N LYS A 176 -15.86 -5.30 6.71
CA LYS A 176 -14.41 -5.21 6.93
C LYS A 176 -14.04 -5.51 8.39
N CYS A 177 -14.91 -5.18 9.35
CA CYS A 177 -14.61 -5.26 10.78
C CYS A 177 -14.27 -6.67 11.28
N ASN A 178 -14.77 -7.73 10.63
CA ASN A 178 -14.52 -9.11 11.07
C ASN A 178 -13.06 -9.53 10.92
N GLY A 179 -12.34 -9.01 9.93
CA GLY A 179 -10.91 -9.27 9.73
C GLY A 179 -10.02 -8.06 10.03
N CYS A 180 -10.50 -7.13 10.86
CA CYS A 180 -9.74 -5.94 11.23
C CYS A 180 -8.94 -6.19 12.51
N ASN A 181 -7.62 -6.15 12.41
CA ASN A 181 -6.71 -6.41 13.54
C ASN A 181 -6.79 -5.32 14.63
N TYR A 182 -7.36 -4.16 14.31
CA TYR A 182 -7.60 -3.07 15.26
C TYR A 182 -8.97 -3.12 15.93
N ARG A 183 -9.77 -4.17 15.71
CA ARG A 183 -11.16 -4.26 16.20
C ARG A 183 -11.25 -4.05 17.72
N GLN A 184 -10.36 -4.66 18.49
CA GLN A 184 -10.35 -4.55 19.96
C GLN A 184 -10.06 -3.14 20.48
N HIS A 185 -9.45 -2.28 19.65
CA HIS A 185 -9.13 -0.89 19.98
C HIS A 185 -10.03 0.12 19.26
N CYS A 186 -11.07 -0.34 18.57
CA CYS A 186 -11.91 0.51 17.73
C CYS A 186 -12.89 1.33 18.58
N PRO A 187 -12.74 2.67 18.69
CA PRO A 187 -13.60 3.51 19.53
C PRO A 187 -15.02 3.68 18.98
N VAL A 188 -15.24 3.34 17.72
CA VAL A 188 -16.54 3.48 17.04
C VAL A 188 -17.36 2.18 17.13
N ASN A 189 -16.75 1.07 17.60
CA ASN A 189 -17.28 -0.31 17.62
C ASN A 189 -18.74 -0.44 17.09
N PRO A 190 -18.96 -0.85 15.83
CA PRO A 190 -20.28 -0.78 15.20
C PRO A 190 -21.24 -1.92 15.63
N TRP A 191 -20.95 -2.56 16.77
CA TRP A 191 -21.60 -3.75 17.30
C TRP A 191 -22.07 -3.51 18.74
#